data_AF-A0A0V0HMH7-F1
#
_entry.id   AF-A0A0V0HMH7-F1
#
_cell.length_a   1.000
_cell.length_b   1.000
_cell.length_c   1.000
_cell.angle_alpha   90.00
_cell.angle_beta   90.00
_cell.angle_gamma   90.00
#
_symmetry.space_group_name_H-M   'P 1'
#
loop_
_entity.id
_entity.type
_entity.pdbx_description
1 polymer ?
#
loop_
_entity_poly.entity_id
_entity_poly.type
_entity_poly.pdbx_seq_one_letter_code
_entity_poly.pdbx_strand_id
1 'polypeptide(L)'
;MRAHDGRGPQTMLSSCILQSLGLSSPDELIGWTYADPSWARIAALVPVVVSCAEDGDQVADEILHNAVQELAISVKAVVQRLHLAGEDGKGSFPVVMVGGVLGANKKWNIGNEVTNSILKTYPAACIIRPKVSTVLLV
;
A
#
# COMPACT_ATOMS: atom_id res chain seq x y z
N MET A 1 -12.81 -4.24 15.45
CA MET A 1 -11.48 -3.65 15.08
C MET A 1 -10.48 -4.14 16.11
N ARG A 2 -9.23 -4.48 15.76
CA ARG A 2 -8.30 -5.11 16.74
C ARG A 2 -8.19 -4.36 18.08
N ALA A 3 -8.03 -3.03 18.05
CA ALA A 3 -7.94 -2.20 19.26
C ALA A 3 -9.25 -2.22 20.09
N HIS A 4 -10.40 -2.09 19.41
CA HIS A 4 -11.73 -2.19 20.04
C HIS A 4 -11.97 -3.56 20.70
N ASP A 5 -11.56 -4.63 20.02
CA ASP A 5 -11.78 -5.99 20.49
C ASP A 5 -10.77 -6.40 21.60
N GLY A 6 -9.88 -5.50 22.04
CA GLY A 6 -8.81 -5.79 23.01
C GLY A 6 -7.69 -6.69 22.46
N ARG A 7 -7.59 -6.85 21.14
CA ARG A 7 -6.65 -7.74 20.44
C ARG A 7 -5.44 -7.02 19.84
N GLY A 8 -5.27 -5.74 20.14
CA GLY A 8 -4.17 -4.91 19.64
C GLY A 8 -4.00 -3.67 20.50
N PRO A 9 -2.90 -2.93 20.29
CA PRO A 9 -2.68 -1.68 20.99
C PRO A 9 -3.74 -0.63 20.62
N GLN A 10 -3.91 0.35 21.49
CA GLN A 10 -4.70 1.54 21.17
C GLN A 10 -4.04 2.29 20.00
N THR A 11 -4.85 2.86 19.12
CA THR A 11 -4.40 3.51 17.88
C THR A 11 -5.40 4.59 17.47
N MET A 12 -4.89 5.76 17.06
CA MET A 12 -5.73 6.84 16.53
C MET A 12 -6.35 6.48 15.18
N LEU A 13 -5.77 5.50 14.47
CA LEU A 13 -6.34 4.99 13.22
C LEU A 13 -7.80 4.58 13.40
N SER A 14 -8.17 4.07 14.59
CA SER A 14 -9.55 3.66 14.83
C SER A 14 -10.53 4.81 14.73
N SER A 15 -10.26 5.92 15.42
CA SER A 15 -11.14 7.10 15.37
C SER A 15 -11.09 7.80 14.02
N CYS A 16 -9.92 7.87 13.37
CA CYS A 16 -9.79 8.49 12.05
C CYS A 16 -10.57 7.74 10.97
N ILE A 17 -10.59 6.40 11.01
CA ILE A 17 -11.38 5.59 10.07
C ILE A 17 -12.88 5.82 10.30
N LEU A 18 -13.36 5.77 11.55
CA LEU A 18 -14.77 6.02 11.85
C LEU A 18 -15.22 7.41 11.39
N GLN A 19 -14.39 8.43 11.67
CA GLN A 19 -14.65 9.80 11.22
C GLN A 19 -14.71 9.90 9.69
N SER A 20 -13.76 9.27 8.98
CA SER A 20 -13.75 9.27 7.51
C SER A 20 -14.97 8.56 6.91
N LEU A 21 -15.54 7.60 7.62
CA LEU A 21 -16.71 6.83 7.18
C LEU A 21 -18.03 7.42 7.68
N GLY A 22 -18.00 8.43 8.55
CA GLY A 22 -19.20 9.00 9.18
C GLY A 22 -19.90 8.03 10.13
N LEU A 23 -19.16 7.10 10.74
CA LEU A 23 -19.70 6.09 11.65
C LEU A 23 -19.53 6.52 13.10
N SER A 24 -20.51 6.23 13.95
CA SER A 24 -20.47 6.63 15.37
C SER A 24 -19.77 5.59 16.25
N SER A 25 -19.69 4.34 15.79
CA SER A 25 -19.12 3.23 16.57
C SER A 25 -18.44 2.17 15.69
N PRO A 26 -17.45 1.42 16.23
CA PRO A 26 -16.84 0.28 15.55
C PRO A 26 -17.83 -0.80 15.11
N ASP A 27 -18.96 -0.97 15.79
CA ASP A 27 -19.97 -2.00 15.48
C ASP A 27 -20.68 -1.71 14.14
N GLU A 28 -20.81 -0.43 13.76
CA GLU A 28 -21.40 -0.03 12.47
C GLU A 28 -20.52 -0.41 11.27
N LEU A 29 -19.23 -0.71 11.46
CA LEU A 29 -18.33 -1.18 10.40
C LEU A 29 -18.82 -2.48 9.78
N ILE A 30 -19.52 -3.33 10.54
CA ILE A 30 -20.08 -4.58 10.02
C ILE A 30 -21.07 -4.24 8.89
N GLY A 31 -22.04 -3.38 9.18
CA GLY A 31 -23.02 -2.92 8.18
C GLY A 31 -22.35 -2.24 7.00
N TRP A 32 -21.40 -1.34 7.24
CA TRP A 32 -20.68 -0.62 6.18
C TRP A 32 -19.90 -1.56 5.24
N THR A 33 -19.27 -2.60 5.80
CA THR A 33 -18.47 -3.58 5.06
C THR A 33 -19.33 -4.47 4.16
N TYR A 34 -20.48 -4.90 4.66
CA TYR A 34 -21.39 -5.76 3.89
C TYR A 34 -22.35 -5.00 2.95
N ALA A 35 -22.49 -3.68 3.11
CA ALA A 35 -23.39 -2.87 2.29
C ALA A 35 -22.96 -2.74 0.82
N ASP A 36 -21.66 -2.78 0.53
CA ASP A 36 -21.14 -2.78 -0.84
C ASP A 36 -19.84 -3.59 -0.91
N PRO A 37 -19.78 -4.64 -1.75
CA PRO A 37 -18.61 -5.53 -1.88
C PRO A 37 -17.43 -4.89 -2.62
N SER A 38 -17.55 -3.64 -3.08
CA SER A 38 -16.51 -2.95 -3.85
C SER A 38 -15.25 -2.68 -3.02
N TRP A 39 -14.15 -3.30 -3.44
CA TRP A 39 -12.82 -3.05 -2.90
C TRP A 39 -12.35 -1.60 -3.03
N ALA A 40 -12.91 -0.84 -3.98
CA ALA A 40 -12.52 0.56 -4.19
C ALA A 40 -12.82 1.44 -2.96
N ARG A 41 -13.91 1.16 -2.24
CA ARG A 41 -14.30 1.90 -1.02
C ARG A 41 -13.33 1.65 0.13
N ILE A 42 -12.83 0.42 0.24
CA ILE A 42 -11.80 0.06 1.23
C ILE A 42 -10.47 0.71 0.84
N ALA A 43 -10.09 0.64 -0.44
CA ALA A 43 -8.87 1.28 -0.94
C ALA A 43 -8.88 2.81 -0.75
N ALA A 44 -10.05 3.43 -0.78
CA ALA A 44 -10.21 4.87 -0.51
C ALA A 44 -9.84 5.27 0.93
N LEU A 45 -9.64 4.33 1.85
CA LEU A 45 -9.18 4.58 3.23
C LEU A 45 -7.65 4.74 3.33
N VAL A 46 -6.89 4.35 2.30
CA VAL A 46 -5.42 4.45 2.31
C VAL A 46 -4.91 5.85 2.68
N PRO A 47 -5.48 6.97 2.17
CA PRO A 47 -5.06 8.31 2.59
C PRO A 47 -5.17 8.55 4.10
N VAL A 48 -6.15 7.95 4.78
CA VAL A 48 -6.31 8.05 6.24
C VAL A 48 -5.21 7.28 6.95
N VAL A 49 -4.92 6.05 6.51
CA VAL A 49 -3.83 5.22 7.06
C VAL A 49 -2.49 5.95 6.92
N VAL A 50 -2.23 6.54 5.75
CA VAL A 50 -1.03 7.35 5.50
C VAL A 50 -0.93 8.54 6.46
N SER A 51 -2.01 9.29 6.64
CA SER A 51 -2.03 10.44 7.55
C SER A 51 -1.70 10.02 8.99
N CYS A 52 -2.34 8.95 9.48
CA CYS A 52 -2.08 8.46 10.84
C CYS A 52 -0.61 8.04 11.02
N ALA A 53 -0.02 7.37 10.03
CA ALA A 53 1.40 7.01 10.08
C ALA A 53 2.31 8.25 10.08
N GLU A 54 1.99 9.27 9.27
CA GLU A 54 2.72 10.54 9.25
C GLU A 54 2.62 11.31 10.57
N ASP A 55 1.52 11.13 11.31
CA ASP A 55 1.25 11.66 12.65
C ASP A 55 1.84 10.79 13.79
N GLY A 56 2.55 9.72 13.45
CA GLY A 56 3.29 8.87 14.40
C GLY A 56 2.48 7.69 14.96
N ASP A 57 1.34 7.33 14.37
CA ASP A 57 0.61 6.12 14.75
C ASP A 57 1.35 4.86 14.30
N GLN A 58 1.85 4.09 15.27
CA GLN A 58 2.65 2.89 15.02
C GLN A 58 1.85 1.78 14.30
N VAL A 59 0.55 1.64 14.58
CA VAL A 59 -0.27 0.60 13.93
C VAL A 59 -0.46 0.92 12.45
N ALA A 60 -0.70 2.19 12.12
CA ALA A 60 -0.78 2.65 10.74
C ALA A 60 0.55 2.47 10.01
N ASP A 61 1.67 2.81 10.65
CA ASP A 61 3.00 2.63 10.09
C ASP A 61 3.31 1.15 9.80
N GLU A 62 2.99 0.25 10.74
CA GLU A 62 3.15 -1.20 10.57
C GLU A 62 2.29 -1.74 9.42
N ILE A 63 1.05 -1.29 9.28
CA ILE A 63 0.16 -1.68 8.15
C ILE A 63 0.83 -1.34 6.82
N LEU A 64 1.39 -0.14 6.70
CA LEU A 64 1.98 0.33 5.44
C LEU A 64 3.30 -0.39 5.15
N HIS A 65 4.14 -0.60 6.16
CA HIS A 65 5.37 -1.39 6.02
C HIS A 65 5.08 -2.83 5.61
N ASN A 66 4.09 -3.48 6.23
CA ASN A 66 3.68 -4.83 5.85
C ASN A 66 3.23 -4.88 4.39
N ALA A 67 2.43 -3.91 3.93
CA ALA A 67 2.03 -3.82 2.53
C ALA A 67 3.23 -3.67 1.57
N VAL A 68 4.22 -2.84 1.93
CA VAL A 68 5.47 -2.69 1.16
C VAL A 68 6.22 -4.03 1.07
N GLN A 69 6.34 -4.75 2.20
CA GLN A 69 7.04 -6.04 2.23
C GLN A 69 6.34 -7.08 1.35
N GLU A 70 5.02 -7.21 1.46
CA GLU A 70 4.25 -8.17 0.64
C GLU A 70 4.35 -7.88 -0.86
N LEU A 71 4.37 -6.60 -1.25
CA LEU A 71 4.61 -6.20 -2.64
C LEU A 71 6.04 -6.57 -3.11
N ALA A 72 7.05 -6.33 -2.27
CA ALA A 72 8.43 -6.69 -2.60
C ALA A 72 8.63 -8.21 -2.69
N ILE A 73 8.00 -8.98 -1.80
CA ILE A 73 7.97 -10.45 -1.84
C ILE A 73 7.33 -10.93 -3.15
N SER A 74 6.23 -10.30 -3.56
CA SER A 74 5.54 -10.63 -4.82
C SER A 74 6.44 -10.42 -6.04
N VAL A 75 7.17 -9.29 -6.09
CA VAL A 75 8.15 -9.02 -7.16
C VAL A 75 9.26 -10.07 -7.15
N LYS A 76 9.84 -10.35 -5.98
CA LYS A 76 10.89 -11.36 -5.82
C LYS A 76 10.45 -12.72 -6.32
N ALA A 77 9.23 -13.15 -5.99
CA ALA A 77 8.70 -14.44 -6.41
C ALA A 77 8.63 -14.55 -7.95
N VAL A 78 8.19 -13.50 -8.64
CA VAL A 78 8.12 -13.47 -10.11
C VAL A 78 9.52 -13.45 -10.74
N VAL A 79 10.41 -12.60 -10.24
CA VAL A 79 11.79 -12.50 -10.73
C VAL A 79 12.52 -13.84 -10.64
N GLN A 80 12.37 -14.54 -9.51
CA GLN A 80 12.98 -15.86 -9.30
C GLN A 80 12.35 -16.92 -10.19
N ARG A 81 11.02 -16.99 -10.26
CA ARG A 81 10.32 -18.02 -11.04
C ARG A 81 10.61 -17.93 -12.53
N LEU A 82 10.77 -16.72 -13.05
CA LEU A 82 10.97 -16.45 -14.47
C LEU A 82 12.44 -16.18 -14.83
N HIS A 83 13.37 -16.28 -13.88
CA HIS A 83 14.80 -15.99 -14.07
C HIS A 83 15.04 -14.60 -14.71
N LEU A 84 14.23 -13.59 -14.34
CA LEU A 84 14.29 -12.26 -14.98
C LEU A 84 15.62 -11.55 -14.72
N ALA A 85 16.29 -11.87 -13.62
CA ALA A 85 17.60 -11.34 -13.26
C ALA A 85 18.76 -12.16 -13.87
N GLY A 86 18.51 -13.05 -14.83
CA GLY A 86 19.52 -13.96 -15.39
C GLY A 86 19.94 -15.06 -14.42
N GLU A 87 20.81 -15.97 -14.88
CA GLU A 87 21.26 -17.12 -14.09
C GLU A 87 22.07 -16.74 -12.84
N ASP A 88 22.81 -15.64 -12.90
CA ASP A 88 23.64 -15.13 -11.80
C ASP A 88 22.90 -14.13 -10.89
N GLY A 89 21.64 -13.81 -11.20
CA GLY A 89 20.80 -12.88 -10.46
C GLY A 89 21.19 -11.40 -10.61
N LYS A 90 22.06 -11.04 -11.56
CA LYS A 90 22.57 -9.67 -11.76
C LYS A 90 22.06 -8.97 -13.02
N GLY A 91 21.31 -9.68 -13.85
CA GLY A 91 20.68 -9.15 -15.05
C GLY A 91 19.67 -8.04 -14.73
N SER A 92 19.59 -7.05 -15.62
CA SER A 92 18.60 -5.99 -15.55
C SER A 92 17.24 -6.45 -16.09
N PHE A 93 16.16 -6.03 -15.43
CA PHE A 93 14.79 -6.30 -15.87
C PHE A 93 13.86 -5.13 -15.52
N PRO A 94 12.83 -4.87 -16.32
CA PRO A 94 11.87 -3.81 -16.04
C PRO A 94 10.90 -4.21 -14.92
N VAL A 95 10.59 -3.27 -14.02
CA VAL A 95 9.47 -3.35 -13.07
C VAL A 95 8.58 -2.14 -13.27
N VAL A 96 7.37 -2.36 -13.80
CA VAL A 96 6.43 -1.27 -14.07
C VAL A 96 5.50 -1.08 -12.87
N MET A 97 5.52 0.12 -12.28
CA MET A 97 4.72 0.47 -11.10
C MET A 97 3.40 1.11 -11.53
N VAL A 98 2.29 0.38 -11.40
CA VAL A 98 0.94 0.84 -11.78
C VAL A 98 -0.01 0.76 -10.58
N GLY A 99 -0.75 1.83 -10.34
CA GLY A 99 -1.79 1.91 -9.31
C GLY A 99 -1.77 3.23 -8.56
N GLY A 100 -2.94 3.73 -8.17
CA GLY A 100 -3.08 5.05 -7.52
C GLY A 100 -2.29 5.19 -6.21
N VAL A 101 -2.15 4.08 -5.47
CA VAL A 101 -1.40 4.01 -4.20
C VAL A 101 0.12 4.10 -4.40
N LEU A 102 0.62 3.72 -5.57
CA LEU A 102 2.06 3.76 -5.89
C LEU A 102 2.50 5.14 -6.43
N GLY A 103 1.58 6.11 -6.49
CA GLY A 103 1.87 7.50 -6.82
C GLY A 103 2.68 8.19 -5.73
N ALA A 104 3.62 9.06 -6.12
CA ALA A 104 4.65 9.57 -5.21
C ALA A 104 4.46 11.02 -4.74
N ASN A 105 3.37 11.30 -4.03
CA ASN A 105 2.96 12.67 -3.71
C ASN A 105 2.75 12.96 -2.21
N LYS A 106 3.25 12.12 -1.30
CA LYS A 106 3.11 12.28 0.15
C LYS A 106 4.43 12.03 0.88
N LYS A 107 4.53 12.44 2.15
CA LYS A 107 5.73 12.26 3.00
C LYS A 107 5.94 10.76 3.25
N TRP A 108 4.89 10.03 3.60
CA TRP A 108 4.87 8.58 3.54
C TRP A 108 4.45 8.10 2.15
N ASN A 109 5.30 7.31 1.50
CA ASN A 109 5.20 7.04 0.07
C ASN A 109 5.46 5.56 -0.25
N ILE A 110 4.37 4.80 -0.36
CA ILE A 110 4.40 3.35 -0.62
C ILE A 110 5.17 3.04 -1.90
N GLY A 111 4.99 3.84 -2.97
CA GLY A 111 5.69 3.63 -4.23
C GLY A 111 7.21 3.77 -4.12
N ASN A 112 7.69 4.70 -3.30
CA ASN A 112 9.13 4.86 -3.02
C ASN A 112 9.64 3.73 -2.12
N GLU A 113 8.90 3.36 -1.07
CA GLU A 113 9.32 2.29 -0.17
C GLU A 113 9.40 0.93 -0.87
N VAL A 114 8.44 0.61 -1.75
CA VAL A 114 8.51 -0.59 -2.59
C VAL A 114 9.71 -0.53 -3.53
N THR A 115 9.98 0.63 -4.14
CA THR A 115 11.15 0.83 -5.01
C THR A 115 12.45 0.57 -4.24
N ASN A 116 12.59 1.13 -3.04
CA ASN A 116 13.75 0.94 -2.18
C ASN A 116 13.93 -0.55 -1.81
N SER A 117 12.84 -1.22 -1.43
CA SER A 117 12.86 -2.65 -1.08
C SER A 117 13.29 -3.54 -2.26
N ILE A 118 12.77 -3.26 -3.46
CA ILE A 118 13.15 -3.97 -4.69
C ILE A 118 14.62 -3.73 -5.01
N LEU A 119 15.07 -2.47 -5.06
CA LEU A 119 16.44 -2.12 -5.44
C LEU A 119 17.48 -2.62 -4.42
N LYS A 120 17.11 -2.75 -3.15
CA LYS A 120 17.96 -3.39 -2.13
C LYS A 120 18.22 -4.86 -2.44
N THR A 121 17.25 -5.55 -3.04
CA THR A 121 17.34 -6.98 -3.39
C THR A 121 17.90 -7.19 -4.80
N TYR A 122 17.49 -6.34 -5.74
CA TYR A 122 17.84 -6.39 -7.16
C TYR A 122 18.34 -5.01 -7.63
N PRO A 123 19.62 -4.68 -7.40
CA PRO A 123 20.16 -3.36 -7.75
C PRO A 123 20.10 -3.02 -9.24
N ALA A 124 20.03 -4.04 -10.10
CA ALA A 124 19.91 -3.89 -11.56
C ALA A 124 18.46 -3.74 -12.06
N ALA A 125 17.45 -3.81 -11.19
CA ALA A 125 16.05 -3.65 -11.58
C ALA A 125 15.79 -2.23 -12.11
N CYS A 126 15.11 -2.14 -13.25
CA CYS A 126 14.75 -0.87 -13.87
C CYS A 126 13.32 -0.50 -13.47
N ILE A 127 13.15 0.40 -12.49
CA ILE A 127 11.84 0.84 -12.03
C ILE A 127 11.24 1.85 -13.02
N ILE A 128 10.08 1.52 -13.57
CA ILE A 128 9.37 2.32 -14.58
C ILE A 128 8.05 2.79 -13.99
N ARG A 129 7.82 4.11 -14.03
CA ARG A 129 6.51 4.71 -13.74
C ARG A 129 5.90 5.20 -15.05
N PRO A 130 4.79 4.61 -15.52
CA PRO A 130 4.19 5.03 -16.77
C PRO A 130 3.65 6.46 -16.64
N LYS A 131 4.00 7.30 -17.60
CA LYS A 131 3.37 8.61 -17.77
C LYS A 131 2.09 8.40 -18.57
N VAL A 132 0.95 8.40 -17.90
CA VAL A 132 -0.34 8.56 -18.58
C VAL A 132 -0.54 10.04 -18.85
N SER A 133 -0.37 10.46 -20.10
CA SER A 133 -0.96 11.72 -20.56
C SER A 133 -2.47 11.52 -20.56
N THR A 134 -3.21 12.38 -19.87
CA THR A 134 -4.67 12.45 -20.03
C THR A 134 -4.94 12.73 -21.50
N VAL A 135 -5.31 11.71 -22.26
CA VAL A 135 -5.86 11.92 -23.60
C VAL A 135 -7.21 12.54 -23.32
N LEU A 136 -7.34 13.85 -23.60
CA LEU A 136 -8.64 14.52 -23.66
C LEU A 136 -9.49 13.73 -24.65
N LEU A 137 -10.42 12.92 -24.14
CA LEU A 137 -11.57 12.50 -24.93
C LEU A 137 -12.37 13.78 -25.16
N VAL A 138 -12.17 14.35 -26.35
CA VAL A 138 -13.01 15.41 -26.92
C VAL A 138 -14.43 14.93 -27.14
#